data_AF-A0A2U9ITG6-F1
#
_entry.id   AF-A0A2U9ITG6-F1
#
_cell.length_a   1.000
_cell.length_b   1.000
_cell.length_c   1.000
_cell.angle_alpha   90.00
_cell.angle_beta   90.00
_cell.angle_gamma   90.00
#
_symmetry.space_group_name_H-M   'P 1'
#
loop_
_entity.id
_entity.type
_entity.pdbx_description
1 polymer ?
#
loop_
_entity_poly.entity_id
_entity_poly.type
_entity_poly.pdbx_seq_one_letter_code
_entity_poly.pdbx_strand_id
1 'polypeptide(L)'
;MSLRDYEGERVVIWLAYFTAPSRRKGRRFTRLKIGMKELIEAAKELDLDPITQEKVHPASRIKGLIAVRKISSKEKVEKSIYEKLRKNMGKSQSENG
;
A
#
# COMPACT_ATOMS: atom_id res chain seq x y z
N MET A 1 25.14 -5.33 1.90
CA MET A 1 24.12 -5.04 0.86
C MET A 1 23.97 -3.54 0.77
N SER A 2 24.16 -2.97 -0.42
CA SER A 2 24.10 -1.54 -0.67
C SER A 2 22.70 -1.11 -1.14
N LEU A 3 22.39 0.18 -1.02
CA LEU A 3 21.14 0.74 -1.55
C LEU A 3 20.98 0.58 -3.07
N ARG A 4 22.07 0.28 -3.81
CA ARG A 4 22.05 -0.01 -5.26
C ARG A 4 21.55 -1.41 -5.61
N ASP A 5 21.60 -2.36 -4.68
CA ASP A 5 21.13 -3.73 -4.94
C ASP A 5 19.60 -3.78 -5.15
N TYR A 6 18.87 -2.76 -4.67
CA TYR A 6 17.40 -2.67 -4.79
C TYR A 6 16.91 -1.78 -5.94
N GLU A 7 17.81 -1.21 -6.75
CA GLU A 7 17.47 -0.24 -7.79
C GLU A 7 16.73 -0.93 -8.94
N GLY A 8 15.40 -0.98 -8.82
CA GLY A 8 14.51 -1.66 -9.76
C GLY A 8 13.73 -2.84 -9.16
N GLU A 9 14.15 -3.37 -8.02
CA GLU A 9 13.54 -4.56 -7.41
C GLU A 9 12.36 -4.25 -6.49
N ARG A 10 12.31 -3.05 -5.92
CA ARG A 10 11.26 -2.64 -4.99
C ARG A 10 10.60 -1.33 -5.38
N VAL A 11 9.30 -1.21 -5.09
CA VAL A 11 8.53 0.02 -5.25
C VAL A 11 7.98 0.49 -3.91
N VAL A 12 7.97 1.81 -3.72
CA VAL A 12 7.40 2.45 -2.52
C VAL A 12 5.91 2.68 -2.68
N ILE A 13 5.15 2.21 -1.69
CA ILE A 13 3.71 2.35 -1.57
C ILE A 13 3.41 3.12 -0.29
N TRP A 14 2.87 4.32 -0.42
CA TRP A 14 2.47 5.14 0.71
C TRP A 14 1.06 4.78 1.16
N LEU A 15 0.81 4.76 2.47
CA LEU A 15 -0.55 4.63 3.01
C LEU A 15 -1.49 5.71 2.45
N ALA A 16 -0.94 6.91 2.25
CA ALA A 16 -1.63 8.06 1.66
C ALA A 16 -2.28 7.77 0.30
N TYR A 17 -1.75 6.83 -0.49
CA TYR A 17 -2.32 6.48 -1.80
C TYR A 17 -3.76 5.94 -1.69
N PHE A 18 -4.10 5.36 -0.54
CA PHE A 18 -5.41 4.77 -0.27
C PHE A 18 -6.25 5.61 0.70
N THR A 19 -5.63 6.36 1.63
CA THR A 19 -6.35 6.99 2.75
C THR A 19 -6.47 8.51 2.66
N ALA A 20 -5.65 9.18 1.84
CA ALA A 20 -5.60 10.64 1.79
C ALA A 20 -6.95 11.28 1.42
N PRO A 21 -7.25 12.50 1.90
CA PRO A 21 -8.58 13.12 1.75
C PRO A 21 -8.90 13.51 0.30
N SER A 22 -7.91 13.71 -0.56
CA SER A 22 -8.11 14.05 -1.97
C SER A 22 -6.96 13.56 -2.86
N ARG A 23 -7.18 13.56 -4.18
CA ARG A 23 -6.13 13.25 -5.17
C ARG A 23 -4.95 14.22 -5.08
N ARG A 24 -5.23 15.53 -4.93
CA ARG A 24 -4.20 16.57 -4.71
C ARG A 24 -3.34 16.32 -3.47
N LYS A 25 -3.88 15.60 -2.47
CA LYS A 25 -3.16 15.21 -1.25
C LYS A 25 -2.49 13.83 -1.34
N GLY A 26 -2.43 13.22 -2.52
CA GLY A 26 -1.69 11.98 -2.75
C GLY A 26 -2.56 10.73 -2.86
N ARG A 27 -3.90 10.83 -2.76
CA ARG A 27 -4.77 9.68 -2.99
C ARG A 27 -4.72 9.28 -4.48
N ARG A 28 -4.50 8.00 -4.76
CA ARG A 28 -4.48 7.44 -6.13
C ARG A 28 -5.76 6.69 -6.47
N PHE A 29 -6.42 6.11 -5.47
CA PHE A 29 -7.63 5.30 -5.63
C PHE A 29 -8.84 5.90 -4.92
N THR A 30 -9.98 5.20 -4.90
CA THR A 30 -11.09 5.55 -4.00
C THR A 30 -10.62 5.41 -2.55
N ARG A 31 -11.11 6.30 -1.69
CA ARG A 31 -10.64 6.36 -0.29
C ARG A 31 -11.04 5.10 0.46
N LEU A 32 -10.08 4.49 1.15
CA LEU A 32 -10.29 3.37 2.06
C LEU A 32 -10.05 3.81 3.50
N LYS A 33 -10.75 3.19 4.46
CA LYS A 33 -10.53 3.34 5.90
C LYS A 33 -9.64 2.19 6.38
N ILE A 34 -8.33 2.34 6.20
CA ILE A 34 -7.32 1.34 6.56
C ILE A 34 -6.15 1.98 7.31
N GLY A 35 -5.39 1.18 8.05
CA GLY A 35 -4.11 1.54 8.64
C GLY A 35 -2.94 0.84 7.96
N MET A 36 -1.78 0.89 8.62
CA MET A 36 -0.57 0.21 8.15
C MET A 36 -0.68 -1.31 8.22
N LYS A 37 -1.41 -1.84 9.21
CA LYS A 37 -1.57 -3.28 9.41
C LYS A 37 -2.23 -3.92 8.20
N GLU A 38 -3.36 -3.39 7.75
CA GLU A 38 -4.10 -3.89 6.61
C GLU A 38 -3.30 -3.75 5.31
N LEU A 39 -2.54 -2.64 5.16
CA LEU A 39 -1.66 -2.44 4.02
C LEU A 39 -0.53 -3.49 3.97
N ILE A 40 0.06 -3.83 5.11
CA ILE A 40 1.11 -4.86 5.22
C ILE A 40 0.52 -6.24 4.94
N GLU A 41 -0.62 -6.58 5.54
CA GLU A 41 -1.31 -7.86 5.31
C GLU A 41 -1.67 -8.05 3.84
N ALA A 42 -2.28 -7.05 3.21
CA ALA A 42 -2.60 -7.12 1.78
C ALA A 42 -1.36 -7.32 0.90
N ALA A 43 -0.23 -6.70 1.24
CA ALA A 43 1.02 -6.89 0.51
C ALA A 43 1.65 -8.27 0.75
N LYS A 44 1.55 -8.82 1.98
CA LYS A 44 1.99 -10.18 2.31
C LYS A 44 1.17 -11.23 1.56
N GLU A 45 -0.15 -11.08 1.55
CA GLU A 45 -1.06 -11.99 0.83
C GLU A 45 -0.92 -11.94 -0.70
N LEU A 46 -0.18 -10.98 -1.24
CA LEU A 46 0.19 -10.87 -2.65
C LEU A 46 1.64 -11.30 -2.91
N ASP A 47 2.32 -11.88 -1.92
CA ASP A 47 3.73 -12.30 -1.97
C ASP A 47 4.69 -11.17 -2.39
N LEU A 48 4.35 -9.93 -2.02
CA LEU A 48 5.12 -8.75 -2.39
C LEU A 48 6.23 -8.41 -1.39
N ASP A 49 6.49 -9.24 -0.38
CA ASP A 49 7.61 -9.09 0.55
C ASP A 49 7.74 -7.66 1.13
N PRO A 50 6.73 -7.18 1.90
CA PRO A 50 6.69 -5.79 2.35
C PRO A 50 7.70 -5.51 3.46
N ILE A 51 8.48 -4.43 3.29
CA ILE A 51 9.31 -3.83 4.33
C ILE A 51 8.70 -2.50 4.77
N THR A 52 8.37 -2.39 6.06
CA THR A 52 7.80 -1.18 6.64
C THR A 52 8.86 -0.09 6.83
N GLN A 53 8.51 1.16 6.54
CA GLN A 53 9.33 2.31 6.92
C GLN A 53 8.46 3.41 7.56
N GLU A 54 8.97 3.99 8.63
CA GLU A 54 8.34 5.11 9.31
C GLU A 54 8.76 6.43 8.65
N LYS A 55 8.10 6.79 7.54
CA LYS A 55 8.22 8.14 6.95
C LYS A 55 6.87 8.83 6.85
N VAL A 56 6.93 10.14 6.69
CA VAL A 56 5.76 11.01 6.57
C VAL A 56 5.57 11.39 5.11
N HIS A 57 4.36 11.16 4.56
CA HIS A 57 4.05 11.56 3.19
C HIS A 57 4.05 13.09 3.08
N PRO A 58 4.85 13.71 2.18
CA PRO A 58 5.06 15.15 2.17
C PRO A 58 3.76 15.97 2.02
N ALA A 59 2.87 15.55 1.12
CA ALA A 59 1.68 16.34 0.78
C ALA A 59 0.52 16.21 1.78
N SER A 60 0.36 15.03 2.39
CA SER A 60 -0.78 14.72 3.28
C SER A 60 -0.41 14.65 4.76
N ARG A 61 0.88 14.59 5.09
CA ARG A 61 1.38 14.35 6.45
C ARG A 61 0.94 13.02 7.07
N ILE A 62 0.38 12.11 6.26
CA ILE A 62 0.03 10.75 6.67
C ILE A 62 1.33 9.95 6.87
N LYS A 63 1.45 9.29 8.02
CA LYS A 63 2.61 8.46 8.35
C LYS A 63 2.45 7.06 7.74
N GLY A 64 3.56 6.49 7.31
CA GLY A 64 3.65 5.10 6.91
C GLY A 64 3.79 4.88 5.40
N LEU A 65 4.79 4.06 5.06
CA LEU A 65 4.96 3.48 3.75
C LEU A 65 5.51 2.07 3.89
N ILE A 66 5.30 1.28 2.84
CA ILE A 66 5.97 0.00 2.65
C ILE A 66 6.78 0.04 1.35
N ALA A 67 7.94 -0.61 1.37
CA ALA A 67 8.68 -0.96 0.17
C ALA A 67 8.39 -2.42 -0.17
N VAL A 68 7.86 -2.68 -1.36
CA VAL A 68 7.42 -4.00 -1.79
C VAL A 68 8.16 -4.44 -3.04
N ARG A 69 8.33 -5.75 -3.22
CA ARG A 69 8.90 -6.34 -4.43
C ARG A 69 8.10 -5.91 -5.67
N LYS A 70 8.82 -5.48 -6.70
CA LYS A 70 8.29 -5.05 -7.98
C LYS A 70 8.09 -6.27 -8.86
N ILE A 71 6.86 -6.78 -8.89
CA ILE A 71 6.49 -7.89 -9.78
C ILE A 71 6.18 -7.46 -11.22
N SER A 72 5.90 -6.16 -11.43
CA SER A 72 5.61 -5.59 -12.76
C SER A 72 5.82 -4.07 -12.78
N SER A 73 4.81 -3.27 -13.10
CA SER A 73 4.89 -1.80 -12.99
C SER A 73 4.41 -1.34 -11.61
N LYS A 74 4.86 -0.16 -11.17
CA LYS A 74 4.42 0.44 -9.90
C LYS A 74 2.89 0.58 -9.84
N GLU A 75 2.29 1.04 -10.94
CA GLU A 75 0.85 1.21 -11.04
C GLU A 75 0.10 -0.13 -10.91
N LYS A 76 0.60 -1.20 -11.55
CA LYS A 76 0.02 -2.54 -11.41
C LYS A 76 0.10 -3.02 -9.96
N VAL A 77 1.24 -2.86 -9.30
CA VAL A 77 1.41 -3.22 -7.88
C VAL A 77 0.43 -2.43 -7.00
N GLU A 78 0.33 -1.11 -7.19
CA GLU A 78 -0.61 -0.25 -6.47
C GLU A 78 -2.07 -0.70 -6.66
N LYS A 79 -2.44 -1.05 -7.90
CA LYS A 79 -3.79 -1.54 -8.23
C LYS A 79 -4.07 -2.90 -7.60
N SER A 80 -3.14 -3.85 -7.66
CA SER A 80 -3.28 -5.17 -7.03
C SER A 80 -3.46 -5.05 -5.51
N ILE A 81 -2.67 -4.20 -4.86
CA ILE A 81 -2.82 -3.92 -3.42
C ILE A 81 -4.20 -3.30 -3.13
N TYR A 82 -4.65 -2.33 -3.94
CA TYR A 82 -5.96 -1.72 -3.77
C TYR A 82 -7.12 -2.73 -3.87
N GLU A 83 -7.11 -3.58 -4.90
CA GLU A 83 -8.13 -4.61 -5.10
C GLU A 83 -8.15 -5.61 -3.95
N LYS A 84 -6.95 -5.99 -3.46
CA LYS A 84 -6.81 -6.87 -2.30
C LYS A 84 -7.37 -6.26 -1.03
N LEU A 85 -7.04 -5.00 -0.73
CA LEU A 85 -7.58 -4.27 0.42
C LEU A 85 -9.10 -4.20 0.36
N ARG A 86 -9.68 -3.91 -0.81
CA ARG A 86 -11.12 -3.87 -1.01
C ARG A 86 -11.78 -5.23 -0.75
N LYS A 87 -11.16 -6.32 -1.21
CA LYS A 87 -11.65 -7.68 -0.98
C LYS A 87 -11.62 -8.04 0.51
N ASN A 88 -10.57 -7.67 1.23
CA ASN A 88 -10.44 -7.94 2.66
C ASN A 88 -11.51 -7.19 3.46
N MET A 89 -11.83 -5.93 3.11
CA MET A 89 -12.93 -5.18 3.74
C MET A 89 -14.32 -5.75 3.44
N GLY A 90 -14.53 -6.35 2.26
CA GLY A 90 -15.78 -7.03 1.92
C GLY A 90 -15.99 -8.33 2.68
N LYS A 91 -14.91 -9.09 2.93
CA LYS A 91 -14.96 -10.36 3.68
C LYS A 91 -15.33 -10.18 5.15
N SER A 92 -14.88 -9.09 5.79
CA SER A 92 -15.24 -8.79 7.19
C SER A 92 -16.73 -8.54 7.43
N GLN A 93 -17.56 -8.43 6.38
CA GLN A 93 -19.02 -8.34 6.50
C GLN A 93 -19.75 -9.68 6.32
N SER A 94 -19.06 -10.75 5.89
CA SER A 94 -19.68 -12.06 5.60
C SER A 94 -19.47 -13.12 6.68
N GLU A 95 -18.62 -12.87 7.68
CA GLU A 95 -18.35 -13.81 8.78
C GLU A 95 -19.15 -13.51 10.07
N ASN A 96 -20.03 -12.51 10.04
CA ASN A 96 -20.94 -12.15 11.15
C ASN A 96 -22.43 -12.26 10.74
N GLY A 97 -22.74 -13.11 9.75
CA GLY A 97 -24.11 -13.37 9.29
C GLY A 97 -24.65 -14.72 9.76
#